data_AF-A0A527K8W6-F1
#
_entry.id   AF-A0A527K8W6-F1
#
_cell.length_a   1.000
_cell.length_b   1.000
_cell.length_c   1.000
_cell.angle_alpha   90.00
_cell.angle_beta   90.00
_cell.angle_gamma   90.00
#
_symmetry.space_group_name_H-M   'P 1'
#
loop_
_entity.id
_entity.type
_entity.pdbx_description
1 polymer ?
#
loop_
_entity_poly.entity_id
_entity_poly.type
_entity_poly.pdbx_seq_one_letter_code
_entity_poly.pdbx_strand_id
1 'polypeptide(L)'
;MVDQGKAFVTVPCVDDLRALKDELSSAGVIAKVHAPQPISVREVRDRTKLSQEAFSVRYGLDLATLRNWEQGRSEPDAAANTLLWIIARNPEAVEESLDMEDESAAPSP
;
A
#
# COMPACT_ATOMS: atom_id res chain seq x y z
N MET A 1 -19.13 3.40 -11.73
CA MET A 1 -18.73 2.24 -12.57
C MET A 1 -19.03 0.99 -11.77
N VAL A 2 -19.75 0.02 -12.36
CA VAL A 2 -20.03 -1.27 -11.71
C VAL A 2 -19.12 -2.30 -12.35
N ASP A 3 -18.27 -2.94 -11.55
CA ASP A 3 -17.40 -4.03 -12.00
C ASP A 3 -17.55 -5.20 -11.04
N GLN A 4 -17.85 -6.39 -11.57
CA GLN A 4 -18.04 -7.64 -10.82
C GLN A 4 -18.97 -7.54 -9.59
N GLY A 5 -20.08 -6.83 -9.71
CA GLY A 5 -21.05 -6.66 -8.60
C GLY A 5 -20.61 -5.69 -7.50
N LYS A 6 -19.52 -4.93 -7.71
CA LYS A 6 -19.08 -3.85 -6.83
C LYS A 6 -19.27 -2.50 -7.53
N ALA A 7 -19.72 -1.50 -6.78
CA ALA A 7 -19.83 -0.14 -7.26
C ALA A 7 -18.84 0.76 -6.50
N PHE A 8 -18.06 1.54 -7.24
CA PHE A 8 -17.29 2.66 -6.69
C PHE A 8 -18.10 3.93 -6.84
N VAL A 9 -18.37 4.60 -5.71
CA VAL A 9 -19.20 5.80 -5.63
C VAL A 9 -18.41 6.88 -4.89
N THR A 10 -18.30 8.06 -5.50
CA THR A 10 -17.83 9.25 -4.80
C THR A 10 -19.00 9.82 -4.00
N VAL A 11 -18.83 9.96 -2.69
CA VAL A 11 -19.85 10.56 -1.82
C VAL A 11 -19.39 11.99 -1.48
N PRO A 12 -20.07 13.03 -2.01
CA PRO A 12 -19.54 14.40 -2.02
C PRO A 12 -19.54 15.09 -0.64
N CYS A 13 -20.40 14.67 0.30
CA CYS A 13 -20.36 15.13 1.69
C CYS A 13 -20.54 13.91 2.60
N VAL A 14 -19.51 13.58 3.35
CA VAL A 14 -19.58 12.58 4.42
C VAL A 14 -18.91 13.17 5.65
N ASP A 15 -19.72 13.63 6.60
CA ASP A 15 -19.20 14.18 7.85
C ASP A 15 -18.78 13.07 8.82
N ASP A 16 -19.43 11.91 8.74
CA ASP A 16 -19.10 10.72 9.53
C ASP A 16 -19.18 9.43 8.69
N LEU A 17 -18.00 8.86 8.40
CA LEU A 17 -17.87 7.60 7.65
C LEU A 17 -18.49 6.41 8.39
N ARG A 18 -18.53 6.45 9.73
CA ARG A 18 -19.11 5.38 10.55
C ARG A 18 -20.63 5.41 10.43
N ALA A 19 -21.23 6.58 10.61
CA ALA A 19 -22.67 6.77 10.42
C ALA A 19 -23.11 6.35 9.00
N LEU A 20 -22.38 6.80 7.97
CA LEU A 20 -22.65 6.39 6.59
C LEU A 20 -22.57 4.86 6.41
N LYS A 21 -21.56 4.21 7.00
CA LYS A 21 -21.42 2.76 6.92
C LYS A 21 -22.58 2.02 7.61
N ASP A 22 -23.04 2.52 8.75
CA ASP A 22 -24.15 1.94 9.51
C ASP A 22 -25.48 2.09 8.75
N GLU A 23 -25.72 3.23 8.09
CA GLU A 23 -26.87 3.46 7.22
C GLU A 23 -26.85 2.55 5.99
N LEU A 24 -25.73 2.48 5.27
CA LEU A 24 -25.56 1.59 4.13
C LEU A 24 -25.78 0.13 4.53
N SER A 25 -25.24 -0.28 5.68
CA SER A 25 -25.42 -1.64 6.21
C SER A 25 -26.89 -1.94 6.51
N SER A 26 -27.63 -0.97 7.08
CA SER A 26 -29.07 -1.09 7.35
C SER A 26 -29.91 -1.21 6.07
N ALA A 27 -29.43 -0.66 4.96
CA ALA A 27 -30.02 -0.81 3.63
C ALA A 27 -29.57 -2.10 2.89
N GLY A 28 -28.79 -2.97 3.54
CA GLY A 28 -28.26 -4.20 2.94
C GLY A 28 -27.03 -4.00 2.03
N VAL A 29 -26.39 -2.83 2.10
CA VAL A 29 -25.18 -2.48 1.33
C VAL A 29 -23.93 -2.65 2.20
N ILE A 30 -23.01 -3.51 1.75
CA ILE A 30 -21.70 -3.64 2.40
C ILE A 30 -20.76 -2.56 1.85
N ALA A 31 -20.45 -1.56 2.67
CA ALA A 31 -19.51 -0.50 2.32
C ALA A 31 -18.14 -0.72 2.98
N LYS A 32 -17.08 -0.51 2.19
CA LYS A 32 -15.70 -0.48 2.67
C LYS A 32 -15.00 0.75 2.09
N VAL A 33 -14.30 1.48 2.95
CA VAL A 33 -13.41 2.56 2.51
C VAL A 33 -12.30 1.92 1.67
N HIS A 34 -12.21 2.33 0.41
CA HIS A 34 -11.19 1.86 -0.51
C HIS A 34 -10.00 2.83 -0.48
N ALA A 35 -9.20 2.71 0.56
CA ALA A 35 -7.89 3.34 0.66
C ALA A 35 -6.96 2.41 1.46
N PRO A 36 -5.68 2.30 1.07
CA PRO A 36 -4.69 1.62 1.89
C PRO A 36 -4.62 2.36 3.23
N GLN A 37 -4.87 1.61 4.30
CA GLN A 37 -4.83 2.17 5.65
C GLN A 37 -3.38 2.48 6.01
N PRO A 38 -3.10 3.53 6.79
CA PRO A 38 -1.77 3.77 7.33
C PRO A 38 -1.24 2.51 8.03
N ILE A 39 0.01 2.17 7.75
CA ILE A 39 0.71 1.04 8.37
C ILE A 39 2.03 1.52 8.97
N SER A 40 2.43 0.94 10.10
CA SER A 40 3.71 1.25 10.73
C SER A 40 4.87 0.82 9.83
N VAL A 41 5.55 1.79 9.23
CA VAL A 41 6.69 1.56 8.33
C VAL A 41 7.82 0.81 9.04
N ARG A 42 8.07 1.15 10.31
CA ARG A 42 9.08 0.48 11.14
C ARG A 42 8.75 -0.98 11.35
N GLU A 43 7.50 -1.31 11.68
CA GLU A 43 7.09 -2.71 11.89
C GLU A 43 7.17 -3.52 10.60
N VAL A 44 6.85 -2.91 9.45
CA VAL A 44 7.01 -3.54 8.13
C VAL A 44 8.48 -3.90 7.91
N ARG A 45 9.41 -2.95 8.12
CA ARG A 45 10.85 -3.17 7.99
C ARG A 45 11.37 -4.22 8.99
N ASP A 46 10.96 -4.15 10.25
CA ASP A 46 11.46 -5.06 11.27
C ASP A 46 11.09 -6.52 10.97
N ARG A 47 9.96 -6.76 10.29
CA ARG A 47 9.55 -8.10 9.84
C ARG A 47 10.44 -8.66 8.73
N THR A 48 11.06 -7.81 7.90
CA THR A 48 12.01 -8.26 6.86
C THR A 48 13.43 -8.46 7.41
N LYS A 49 13.68 -8.07 8.67
CA LYS A 49 14.98 -8.13 9.35
C LYS A 49 16.09 -7.33 8.63
N LEU A 50 15.70 -6.33 7.86
CA LEU A 50 16.63 -5.44 7.15
C LEU A 50 16.92 -4.17 7.97
N SER A 51 18.12 -3.61 7.79
CA SER A 51 18.41 -2.24 8.21
C SER A 51 17.61 -1.24 7.37
N GLN A 52 17.55 0.03 7.79
CA GLN A 52 16.87 1.07 7.00
C GLN A 52 17.49 1.22 5.61
N GLU A 53 18.82 1.17 5.52
CA GLU A 53 19.57 1.26 4.27
C GLU A 53 19.26 0.07 3.36
N ALA A 54 19.32 -1.15 3.91
CA ALA A 54 19.05 -2.36 3.12
C ALA A 54 17.58 -2.41 2.66
N PHE A 55 16.64 -1.97 3.49
CA PHE A 55 15.22 -1.90 3.13
C PHE A 55 14.96 -0.85 2.05
N SER A 56 15.59 0.32 2.18
CA SER A 56 15.55 1.40 1.19
C SER A 56 16.03 0.92 -0.18
N VAL A 57 17.20 0.28 -0.22
CA VAL A 57 17.75 -0.28 -1.47
C VAL A 57 16.86 -1.40 -2.02
N ARG A 58 16.43 -2.33 -1.16
CA ARG A 58 15.67 -3.52 -1.59
C ARG A 58 14.35 -3.18 -2.26
N TYR A 59 13.63 -2.18 -1.74
CA TYR A 59 12.28 -1.84 -2.19
C TYR A 59 12.21 -0.50 -2.94
N GLY A 60 13.36 0.07 -3.33
CA GLY A 60 13.43 1.30 -4.12
C GLY A 60 12.85 2.53 -3.41
N LEU A 61 12.98 2.61 -2.08
CA LEU A 61 12.49 3.74 -1.28
C LEU A 61 13.65 4.68 -0.96
N ASP A 62 13.43 5.98 -1.02
CA ASP A 62 14.44 6.95 -0.56
C ASP A 62 14.68 6.80 0.95
N LEU A 63 15.96 6.70 1.35
CA LEU A 63 16.35 6.46 2.73
C LEU A 63 15.95 7.60 3.67
N ALA A 64 16.05 8.85 3.21
CA ALA A 64 15.66 10.00 4.03
C ALA A 64 14.13 10.02 4.25
N THR A 65 13.38 9.69 3.22
CA THR A 65 11.92 9.54 3.27
C THR A 65 11.50 8.40 4.20
N LEU A 66 12.12 7.22 4.08
CA LEU A 66 11.89 6.09 4.99
C LEU A 66 12.12 6.49 6.47
N ARG A 67 13.21 7.21 6.74
CA ARG A 67 13.53 7.70 8.09
C ARG A 67 12.49 8.71 8.60
N ASN A 68 12.03 9.62 7.74
CA ASN A 68 10.99 10.57 8.10
C ASN A 68 9.68 9.87 8.46
N TRP A 69 9.29 8.84 7.71
CA TRP A 69 8.10 8.03 8.01
C TRP A 69 8.23 7.27 9.33
N GLU A 70 9.35 6.56 9.57
CA GLU A 70 9.55 5.82 10.82
C GLU A 70 9.64 6.72 12.07
N GLN A 71 9.98 7.99 11.90
CA GLN A 71 10.02 9.00 12.97
C GLN A 71 8.71 9.79 13.10
N GLY A 72 7.74 9.60 12.19
CA GLY A 72 6.49 10.37 12.17
C GLY A 72 6.66 11.84 11.76
N ARG A 73 7.74 12.20 11.05
CA ARG A 73 7.94 13.55 10.51
C ARG A 73 7.12 13.81 9.25
N SER A 74 6.78 12.74 8.53
CA SER A 74 5.87 12.72 7.39
C SER A 74 5.15 11.38 7.35
N GLU A 75 4.14 11.26 6.49
CA GLU A 75 3.41 10.01 6.29
C GLU A 75 3.60 9.50 4.86
N PRO A 76 3.56 8.18 4.63
CA PRO A 76 3.52 7.63 3.28
C PRO A 76 2.22 8.04 2.58
N ASP A 77 2.29 8.30 1.28
CA ASP A 77 1.10 8.53 0.48
C ASP A 77 0.32 7.21 0.23
N ALA A 78 -0.76 7.27 -0.54
CA ALA A 78 -1.56 6.08 -0.82
C ALA A 78 -0.77 5.00 -1.59
N ALA A 79 0.09 5.38 -2.54
CA ALA A 79 0.87 4.42 -3.32
C ALA A 79 1.92 3.74 -2.43
N ALA A 80 2.65 4.52 -1.63
CA ALA A 80 3.61 4.01 -0.67
C ALA A 80 2.95 3.11 0.39
N ASN A 81 1.79 3.49 0.94
CA ASN A 81 1.05 2.60 1.85
C ASN A 81 0.63 1.29 1.17
N THR A 82 0.24 1.35 -0.10
CA THR A 82 -0.07 0.13 -0.87
C THR A 82 1.15 -0.78 -0.96
N LEU A 83 2.30 -0.24 -1.37
CA LEU A 83 3.55 -1.00 -1.45
C LEU A 83 3.94 -1.59 -0.08
N LEU A 84 3.88 -0.80 0.98
CA LEU A 84 4.18 -1.24 2.36
C LEU A 84 3.26 -2.38 2.80
N TRP A 85 1.97 -2.34 2.44
CA TRP A 85 1.03 -3.43 2.69
C TRP A 85 1.35 -4.71 1.92
N ILE A 86 1.84 -4.58 0.68
CA ILE A 86 2.26 -5.73 -0.12
C ILE A 86 3.52 -6.33 0.50
N ILE A 87 4.53 -5.52 0.80
CA ILE A 87 5.77 -5.97 1.49
C ILE A 87 5.45 -6.66 2.82
N ALA A 88 4.53 -6.09 3.62
CA ALA A 88 4.13 -6.66 4.90
C ALA A 88 3.43 -8.03 4.78
N ARG A 89 2.83 -8.34 3.63
CA ARG A 89 2.09 -9.60 3.42
C ARG A 89 2.89 -10.62 2.64
N ASN A 90 3.63 -10.18 1.63
CA ASN A 90 4.34 -11.03 0.69
C ASN A 90 5.59 -10.28 0.18
N PRO A 91 6.66 -10.19 1.00
CA PRO A 91 7.89 -9.50 0.59
C PRO A 91 8.56 -10.20 -0.60
N GLU A 92 8.50 -11.54 -0.64
CA GLU A 92 9.10 -12.35 -1.71
C GLU A 92 8.51 -12.01 -3.09
N ALA A 93 7.20 -11.84 -3.21
CA ALA A 93 6.60 -11.45 -4.49
C ALA A 93 7.00 -10.05 -4.96
N VAL A 94 7.25 -9.11 -4.04
CA VAL A 94 7.76 -7.79 -4.38
C VAL A 94 9.19 -7.90 -4.88
N GLU A 95 10.01 -8.66 -4.17
CA GLU A 95 11.42 -8.92 -4.53
C GLU A 95 11.50 -9.58 -5.91
N GLU A 96 10.74 -10.65 -6.15
CA GLU A 96 10.65 -11.31 -7.46
C GLU A 96 10.21 -10.34 -8.57
N SER A 97 9.23 -9.47 -8.29
CA SER A 97 8.76 -8.47 -9.26
C SER A 97 9.82 -7.42 -9.62
N LEU A 98 10.71 -7.10 -8.67
CA LEU A 98 11.80 -6.13 -8.86
C LEU A 98 13.05 -6.78 -9.47
N ASP A 99 13.25 -8.07 -9.23
CA ASP A 99 14.39 -8.87 -9.69
C ASP A 99 14.19 -9.44 -11.11
N MET A 100 13.01 -9.30 -11.72
CA MET A 100 12.79 -9.67 -13.13
C MET A 100 13.72 -8.84 -14.03
N GLU A 101 14.93 -9.35 -14.26
CA GLU A 101 15.82 -8.88 -15.31
C GLU A 101 15.10 -9.01 -16.66
N ASP A 102 15.32 -8.00 -17.49
CA ASP A 102 14.73 -7.76 -18.79
C ASP A 102 14.89 -8.98 -19.73
N GLU A 103 13.98 -9.95 -19.66
CA GLU A 103 13.93 -11.09 -20.61
C GLU A 103 13.61 -10.61 -22.05
N SER A 104 13.31 -9.31 -22.23
CA SER A 104 13.21 -8.63 -23.51
C SER A 104 14.55 -8.08 -24.05
N ALA A 105 15.66 -8.17 -23.30
CA ALA A 105 16.97 -7.63 -23.68
C ALA A 105 18.01 -8.72 -24.03
N ALA A 106 17.57 -9.88 -24.53
CA ALA A 106 18.49 -10.81 -25.17
C ALA A 106 19.13 -10.14 -26.41
N PRO A 107 20.46 -10.16 -26.59
CA PRO A 107 21.08 -9.66 -27.81
C PRO A 107 20.61 -10.53 -28.99
N SER A 108 19.91 -9.91 -29.95
CA SER A 108 19.59 -10.54 -31.23
C SER A 108 20.88 -11.10 -31.87
N PRO A 109 20.83 -12.30 -32.47
CA PRO A 109 21.99 -12.95 -33.09
C PRO A 109 22.55 -12.19 -34.28
#